data_AF-A0A974BJE6-F1
#
_entry.id   AF-A0A974BJE6-F1
#
_cell.length_a   1.000
_cell.length_b   1.000
_cell.length_c   1.000
_cell.angle_alpha   90.00
_cell.angle_beta   90.00
_cell.angle_gamma   90.00
#
_symmetry.space_group_name_H-M   'P 1'
#
loop_
_entity.id
_entity.type
_entity.pdbx_description
1 polymer ?
#
loop_
_entity_poly.entity_id
_entity_poly.type
_entity_poly.pdbx_seq_one_letter_code
_entity_poly.pdbx_strand_id
1 'polypeptide(L)'
;MDFLYEKISYLRGLADGLDVKPDSKEGKLFNALMDVIEEIADGMNDIVEEQDEVNEYLDLLDEDLSTVEEELFSDLEIDEDDDYDFDFDDDFDDEYDDDYDDDFEEHECNCAEHEDI
;
A
#
# COMPACT_ATOMS: atom_id res chain seq x y z
N MET A 1 1.75 -7.54 -17.83
CA MET A 1 1.39 -6.17 -18.29
C MET A 1 1.50 -5.97 -19.81
N ASP A 2 1.31 -7.01 -20.62
CA ASP A 2 1.70 -7.03 -22.05
C ASP A 2 1.07 -5.93 -22.92
N PHE A 3 -0.14 -5.49 -22.55
CA PHE A 3 -0.86 -4.43 -23.25
C PHE A 3 -0.13 -3.08 -23.25
N LEU A 4 0.63 -2.77 -22.20
CA LEU A 4 1.35 -1.49 -22.11
C LEU A 4 2.58 -1.52 -23.03
N TYR A 5 3.34 -2.62 -23.02
CA TYR A 5 4.46 -2.83 -23.95
C TYR A 5 4.01 -2.90 -25.42
N GLU A 6 2.84 -3.47 -25.71
CA GLU A 6 2.25 -3.44 -27.05
C GLU A 6 1.96 -2.01 -27.51
N LYS A 7 1.45 -1.15 -26.62
CA LYS A 7 1.22 0.26 -26.93
C LYS A 7 2.51 1.04 -27.16
N ILE A 8 3.54 0.80 -26.35
CA ILE A 8 4.86 1.40 -26.53
C ILE A 8 5.45 0.99 -27.89
N SER A 9 5.35 -0.30 -28.22
CA SER A 9 5.79 -0.84 -29.51
C SER A 9 5.01 -0.24 -30.69
N TYR A 10 3.70 -0.05 -30.54
CA TYR A 10 2.88 0.65 -31.52
C TYR A 10 3.32 2.11 -31.71
N LEU A 11 3.64 2.83 -30.64
CA LEU A 11 4.12 4.22 -30.72
C LEU A 11 5.48 4.30 -31.42
N ARG A 12 6.40 3.36 -31.15
CA ARG A 12 7.67 3.24 -31.90
C ARG A 12 7.42 3.02 -33.39
N GLY A 13 6.54 2.08 -33.76
CA GLY A 13 6.19 1.83 -35.15
C GLY A 13 5.50 3.02 -35.83
N LEU A 14 4.70 3.78 -35.09
CA LEU A 14 4.08 5.01 -35.60
C LEU A 14 5.13 6.10 -35.85
N ALA A 15 6.12 6.26 -34.97
CA ALA A 15 7.22 7.21 -35.16
C ALA A 15 8.07 6.87 -36.38
N ASP A 16 8.34 5.59 -36.61
CA ASP A 16 9.01 5.10 -37.83
C ASP A 16 8.18 5.42 -39.08
N GLY A 17 6.86 5.21 -39.02
CA GLY A 17 5.95 5.54 -40.13
C GLY A 17 5.82 7.04 -40.43
N LEU A 18 6.09 7.90 -39.46
CA LEU A 18 6.12 9.36 -39.59
C LEU A 18 7.50 9.91 -40.00
N ASP A 19 8.48 9.02 -40.22
CA ASP A 19 9.85 9.38 -40.59
C ASP A 19 10.54 10.29 -39.55
N VAL A 20 10.23 10.05 -38.26
CA VAL A 20 10.85 10.74 -37.13
C VAL A 20 12.32 10.32 -37.05
N LYS A 21 13.22 11.21 -37.45
CA LYS A 21 14.64 10.90 -37.42
C LYS A 21 15.15 10.86 -35.98
N PRO A 22 15.81 9.78 -35.53
CA PRO A 22 16.29 9.66 -34.15
C PRO A 22 17.28 10.76 -33.75
N ASP A 23 18.02 11.30 -34.72
CA ASP A 23 18.98 12.38 -34.48
C ASP A 23 18.37 13.79 -34.50
N SER A 24 17.11 13.95 -34.89
CA SER A 24 16.42 15.25 -34.86
C SER A 24 16.16 15.67 -33.41
N LYS A 25 15.84 16.95 -33.20
CA LYS A 25 15.48 17.44 -31.85
C LYS A 25 14.24 16.73 -31.33
N GLU A 26 13.28 16.51 -32.21
CA GLU A 26 12.01 15.84 -31.97
C GLU A 26 12.21 14.34 -31.73
N GLY A 27 13.07 13.66 -32.52
CA GLY A 27 13.36 12.23 -32.33
C GLY A 27 14.09 11.94 -31.02
N LYS A 28 15.01 12.81 -30.60
CA LYS A 28 15.67 12.68 -29.29
C LYS A 28 14.68 12.86 -28.13
N LEU A 29 13.78 13.84 -28.24
CA LEU A 29 12.72 14.03 -27.25
C LEU A 29 11.76 12.83 -27.22
N PHE A 30 11.37 12.31 -28.39
CA PHE A 30 10.50 11.15 -28.49
C PHE A 30 11.13 9.91 -27.86
N ASN A 31 12.40 9.63 -28.14
CA ASN A 31 13.10 8.51 -27.52
C ASN A 31 13.19 8.65 -26.00
N ALA A 32 13.56 9.83 -25.50
CA ALA A 32 13.59 10.07 -24.06
C ALA A 32 12.20 9.89 -23.41
N LEU A 33 11.12 10.27 -24.10
CA LEU A 33 9.76 10.02 -23.64
C LEU A 33 9.43 8.52 -23.63
N MET A 34 9.84 7.78 -24.66
CA MET A 34 9.63 6.33 -24.72
C MET A 34 10.37 5.62 -23.59
N ASP A 35 11.61 6.02 -23.29
CA ASP A 35 12.40 5.44 -22.21
C ASP A 35 11.69 5.63 -20.86
N VAL A 36 11.16 6.83 -20.57
CA VAL A 36 10.39 7.09 -19.34
C VAL A 36 9.10 6.27 -19.28
N ILE A 37 8.40 6.10 -20.41
CA ILE A 37 7.18 5.29 -20.43
C ILE A 37 7.49 3.81 -20.23
N GLU A 38 8.62 3.31 -20.73
CA GLU A 38 9.10 1.95 -20.46
C GLU A 38 9.45 1.75 -18.99
N GLU A 39 10.16 2.70 -18.38
CA GLU A 39 10.45 2.65 -16.95
C GLU A 39 9.17 2.65 -16.08
N ILE A 40 8.16 3.44 -16.48
CA ILE A 40 6.85 3.41 -15.82
C ILE A 40 6.17 2.06 -16.02
N ALA A 41 6.27 1.46 -17.21
CA ALA A 41 5.67 0.16 -17.49
C ALA A 41 6.31 -0.95 -16.64
N ASP A 42 7.64 -0.94 -16.52
CA ASP A 42 8.40 -1.86 -15.69
C ASP A 42 7.99 -1.70 -14.21
N GLY A 43 8.05 -0.47 -13.68
CA GLY A 43 7.69 -0.21 -12.28
C GLY A 43 6.22 -0.51 -11.95
N MET A 44 5.30 -0.36 -12.90
CA MET A 44 3.93 -0.80 -12.70
C MET A 44 3.82 -2.34 -12.67
N ASN A 45 4.61 -3.07 -13.45
CA ASN A 45 4.61 -4.52 -13.42
C ASN A 45 5.14 -5.04 -12.06
N ASP A 46 6.19 -4.43 -11.54
CA ASP A 46 6.73 -4.74 -10.21
C ASP A 46 5.67 -4.52 -9.11
N ILE A 47 4.92 -3.41 -9.15
CA ILE A 47 3.83 -3.14 -8.22
C ILE A 47 2.73 -4.21 -8.28
N VAL A 48 2.39 -4.69 -9.48
CA VAL A 48 1.37 -5.75 -9.63
C VAL A 48 1.86 -7.05 -9.01
N GLU A 49 3.13 -7.41 -9.21
CA GLU A 49 3.73 -8.59 -8.59
C GLU A 49 3.74 -8.48 -7.06
N GLU A 50 4.16 -7.34 -6.51
CA GLU A 50 4.08 -7.09 -5.06
C GLU A 50 2.63 -7.12 -4.54
N GLN A 51 1.67 -6.60 -5.29
CA GLN A 51 0.26 -6.63 -4.92
C GLN A 51 -0.28 -8.06 -4.88
N ASP A 52 0.10 -8.90 -5.84
CA ASP A 52 -0.27 -10.32 -5.87
C ASP A 52 0.30 -11.04 -4.64
N GLU A 53 1.56 -10.78 -4.27
CA GLU A 53 2.16 -11.32 -3.03
C GLU A 53 1.41 -10.87 -1.77
N VAL A 54 1.01 -9.59 -1.69
CA VAL A 54 0.22 -9.08 -0.56
C VAL A 54 -1.14 -9.77 -0.48
N ASN A 55 -1.80 -10.02 -1.62
CA ASN A 55 -3.07 -10.75 -1.62
C ASN A 55 -2.90 -12.18 -1.09
N GLU A 56 -1.81 -12.88 -1.45
CA GLU A 56 -1.52 -14.19 -0.88
C GLU A 56 -1.32 -14.13 0.64
N TYR A 57 -0.65 -13.11 1.16
CA TYR A 57 -0.54 -12.92 2.61
C TYR A 57 -1.87 -12.60 3.29
N LEU A 58 -2.76 -11.87 2.62
CA LEU A 58 -4.10 -11.59 3.13
C LEU A 58 -4.95 -12.86 3.21
N ASP A 59 -4.88 -13.72 2.20
CA ASP A 59 -5.58 -15.02 2.21
C ASP A 59 -5.09 -15.91 3.37
N LEU A 60 -3.78 -15.90 3.64
CA LEU A 60 -3.22 -16.63 4.78
C LEU A 60 -3.69 -16.06 6.13
N LEU A 61 -3.75 -14.74 6.26
CA LEU A 61 -4.25 -14.09 7.47
C LEU A 61 -5.73 -14.40 7.70
N ASP A 62 -6.52 -14.46 6.64
CA ASP A 62 -7.95 -14.84 6.70
C ASP A 62 -8.14 -16.29 7.17
N GLU A 63 -7.30 -17.22 6.68
CA GLU A 63 -7.31 -18.62 7.15
C GLU A 63 -6.92 -18.73 8.64
N ASP A 64 -5.87 -18.03 9.06
CA ASP A 64 -5.44 -18.00 10.46
C ASP A 64 -6.53 -17.39 11.36
N LEU A 65 -7.17 -16.30 10.93
CA LEU A 65 -8.26 -15.67 11.68
C LEU A 65 -9.48 -16.58 11.76
N SER A 66 -9.86 -17.23 10.66
CA SER A 66 -10.96 -18.22 10.63
C SER A 66 -10.73 -19.35 11.63
N THR A 67 -9.48 -19.81 11.77
CA THR A 67 -9.12 -20.83 12.76
C THR A 67 -9.32 -20.33 14.19
N VAL A 68 -8.93 -19.09 14.47
CA VAL A 68 -9.14 -18.46 15.79
C VAL A 68 -10.62 -18.26 16.08
N GLU A 69 -11.40 -17.85 15.08
CA GLU A 69 -12.85 -17.69 15.20
C GLU A 69 -13.54 -19.01 15.51
N GLU A 70 -13.16 -20.10 14.84
CA GLU A 70 -13.69 -21.43 15.13
C GLU A 70 -13.32 -21.87 16.56
N GLU A 71 -12.07 -21.70 17.00
CA GLU A 71 -11.67 -22.07 18.37
C GLU A 71 -12.38 -21.24 19.46
N LEU A 72 -12.68 -19.96 19.20
CA LEU A 72 -13.28 -19.07 20.20
C LEU A 72 -14.82 -19.07 20.18
N PHE A 73 -15.42 -19.20 19.00
CA PHE A 73 -16.85 -19.07 18.78
C PHE A 73 -17.55 -20.39 18.40
N SER A 74 -16.86 -21.51 18.17
CA SER A 74 -17.53 -22.78 17.79
C SER A 74 -18.52 -23.33 18.84
N ASP A 75 -18.34 -22.98 20.12
CA ASP A 75 -19.25 -23.35 21.20
C ASP A 75 -20.38 -22.31 21.43
N LEU A 76 -20.29 -21.14 20.80
CA LEU A 76 -21.36 -20.15 20.78
C LEU A 76 -22.23 -20.47 19.56
N GLU A 77 -23.34 -21.19 19.77
CA GLU A 77 -24.41 -21.36 18.77
C GLU A 77 -25.01 -19.98 18.44
N ILE A 78 -24.27 -19.20 17.67
CA ILE A 78 -24.73 -17.95 17.07
C ILE A 78 -25.58 -18.39 15.88
N ASP A 79 -26.89 -18.46 16.09
CA ASP A 79 -27.84 -18.58 14.99
C ASP A 79 -27.66 -17.34 14.09
N GLU A 80 -27.41 -17.55 12.79
CA GLU A 80 -27.25 -16.48 11.78
C GLU A 80 -28.50 -15.56 11.62
N ASP A 81 -29.56 -15.79 12.39
CA ASP A 81 -30.83 -15.04 12.42
C ASP A 81 -30.95 -14.10 13.64
N ASP A 82 -29.99 -14.11 14.57
CA ASP A 82 -29.95 -13.12 15.64
C ASP A 82 -29.28 -11.84 15.10
N ASP A 83 -30.12 -10.92 14.61
CA ASP A 83 -29.78 -9.50 14.45
C ASP A 83 -29.07 -9.04 15.74
N TYR A 84 -27.74 -8.95 15.68
CA TYR A 84 -26.93 -8.37 16.72
C TYR A 84 -27.26 -6.88 16.84
N ASP A 85 -28.34 -6.58 17.57
CA ASP A 85 -28.44 -5.33 18.32
C ASP A 85 -27.36 -5.43 19.40
N PHE A 86 -26.14 -5.08 19.02
CA PHE A 86 -25.07 -4.79 19.94
C PHE A 86 -25.49 -3.51 20.68
N ASP A 87 -26.39 -3.66 21.64
CA ASP A 87 -26.59 -2.69 22.72
C ASP A 87 -25.25 -2.65 23.45
N PHE A 88 -24.39 -1.74 22.99
CA PHE A 88 -23.27 -1.23 23.74
C PHE A 88 -23.90 -0.63 25.01
N ASP A 89 -24.07 -1.46 26.03
CA ASP A 89 -24.43 -1.01 27.36
C ASP A 89 -23.26 -0.11 27.77
N ASP A 90 -23.51 1.19 27.74
CA ASP A 90 -22.65 2.31 28.15
C ASP A 90 -22.33 2.24 29.67
N ASP A 91 -21.96 1.06 30.18
CA ASP A 91 -21.39 0.85 31.51
C ASP A 91 -19.86 0.69 31.36
N PHE A 92 -19.25 1.57 30.55
CA PHE A 92 -17.84 1.92 30.71
C PHE A 92 -17.76 2.72 32.02
N ASP A 93 -17.57 1.99 33.12
CA ASP A 93 -17.34 2.55 34.45
C ASP A 93 -16.03 3.36 34.40
N ASP A 94 -16.18 4.65 34.10
CA ASP A 94 -15.14 5.69 34.11
C ASP A 94 -14.62 5.92 35.54
N GLU A 95 -13.97 4.92 36.13
CA GLU A 95 -13.08 5.12 37.28
C GLU A 95 -11.62 5.15 36.79
N TYR A 96 -11.33 6.13 35.92
CA TYR A 96 -9.97 6.61 35.74
C TYR A 96 -9.59 7.38 37.02
N ASP A 97 -8.81 6.71 37.87
CA ASP A 97 -8.15 7.27 39.04
C ASP A 97 -7.10 8.30 38.57
N ASP A 98 -7.49 9.58 38.62
CA ASP A 98 -6.74 10.79 38.21
C ASP A 98 -5.55 11.11 39.16
N ASP A 99 -4.67 10.14 39.44
CA ASP A 99 -3.54 10.30 40.36
C ASP A 99 -2.16 10.06 39.69
N TYR A 100 -2.00 10.41 38.41
CA TYR A 100 -0.66 10.56 37.82
C TYR A 100 -0.16 11.98 38.02
N ASP A 101 0.52 12.13 39.16
CA ASP A 101 1.27 13.29 39.64
C ASP A 101 2.16 13.90 38.54
N ASP A 102 1.97 15.20 38.37
CA ASP A 102 2.63 16.12 37.45
C ASP A 102 4.08 16.35 37.91
N ASP A 103 5.02 15.58 37.38
CA ASP A 103 6.46 15.90 37.42
C ASP A 103 7.10 15.62 36.05
N PHE A 104 6.61 16.34 35.03
CA PHE A 104 7.33 16.47 33.77
C PHE A 104 8.50 17.44 33.96
N GLU A 105 9.61 16.95 34.53
CA GLU A 105 10.89 17.65 34.45
C GLU A 105 11.25 17.87 32.98
N GLU A 106 11.24 19.14 32.58
CA GLU A 106 11.64 19.65 31.27
C GLU A 106 13.06 19.18 30.93
N HIS A 107 13.18 18.03 30.28
CA HIS A 107 14.42 17.62 29.66
C HIS A 107 14.58 18.42 28.36
N GLU A 108 15.26 19.57 28.46
CA GLU A 108 15.83 20.28 27.32
C GLU A 108 16.60 19.30 26.43
N CYS A 109 15.98 18.91 25.31
CA CYS A 109 16.64 18.10 24.29
C CYS A 109 17.64 19.00 23.57
N ASN A 110 18.88 19.02 24.06
CA ASN A 110 20.00 19.70 23.43
C ASN A 110 20.48 18.88 22.23
N CYS A 111 19.80 19.00 21.09
CA CYS A 111 20.29 18.53 19.80
C CYS A 111 21.40 19.47 19.29
N ALA A 112 22.58 19.37 19.91
CA ALA A 112 23.80 19.97 19.41
C ALA A 112 24.32 19.18 18.20
N GLU A 113 24.13 19.80 17.02
CA GLU A 113 24.97 19.78 15.83
C GLU A 113 25.84 18.54 15.58
N HIS A 114 25.39 17.69 14.66
CA HIS A 114 26.29 16.82 13.89
C HIS A 114 27.03 17.70 12.87
N GLU A 115 28.18 18.27 13.27
CA GLU A 115 29.15 18.82 12.33
C GLU A 115 29.81 17.68 11.53
N ASP A 116 29.97 17.98 10.25
CA ASP A 116 30.61 17.17 9.22
C ASP A 116 32.02 16.71 9.61
N ILE A 117 32.32 15.42 9.40
CA ILE A 117 33.68 14.90 9.10
C ILE A 117 33.58 13.87 7.98
#